data_AF-A0A956GKX7-F1
#
_entry.id   AF-A0A956GKX7-F1
#
_cell.length_a   1.000
_cell.length_b   1.000
_cell.length_c   1.000
_cell.angle_alpha   90.00
_cell.angle_beta   90.00
_cell.angle_gamma   90.00
#
_symmetry.space_group_name_H-M   'P 1'
#
loop_
_entity.id
_entity.type
_entity.pdbx_description
1 polymer ?
#
loop_
_entity_poly.entity_id
_entity_poly.type
_entity_poly.pdbx_seq_one_letter_code
_entity_poly.pdbx_strand_id
1 'polypeptide(L)'
;MVALRGLAALRDRACACRDEGCNQEVERDFRDLADRYRNLVFDDDQREQVSTLASEMTVCLMNVVTGNLAASDDEIASTTVETCDAYVASIAALVRCDNVDDEERAKLRAGRDRLLGGLGDLSAARETERAQASDACLMALNAVRTGARGMGCAVE
;
A
#
# COMPACT_ATOMS: atom_id res chain seq x y z
N MET A 1 15.80 -14.90 -21.95
CA MET A 1 14.76 -13.93 -22.37
C MET A 1 15.20 -12.52 -22.03
N VAL A 2 15.00 -11.56 -22.93
CA VAL A 2 15.48 -10.18 -22.74
C VAL A 2 14.61 -9.39 -21.75
N ALA A 3 13.28 -9.59 -21.76
CA ALA A 3 12.34 -8.88 -20.89
C ALA A 3 12.56 -9.15 -19.39
N LEU A 4 12.67 -10.42 -18.99
CA LEU A 4 12.92 -10.80 -17.58
C LEU A 4 14.26 -10.25 -17.06
N ARG A 5 15.30 -10.20 -17.91
CA ARG A 5 16.58 -9.58 -17.54
C ARG A 5 16.44 -8.07 -17.35
N GLY A 6 15.62 -7.41 -18.16
CA GLY A 6 15.30 -5.99 -18.01
C GLY A 6 14.61 -5.71 -16.67
N LEU A 7 13.62 -6.52 -16.31
CA LEU A 7 12.93 -6.42 -15.01
C LEU A 7 13.87 -6.67 -13.83
N ALA A 8 14.72 -7.70 -13.90
CA ALA A 8 15.70 -7.97 -12.86
C ALA A 8 16.70 -6.82 -12.68
N ALA A 9 17.18 -6.22 -13.77
CA ALA A 9 18.05 -5.05 -13.71
C ALA A 9 17.34 -3.82 -13.11
N LEU A 10 16.06 -3.61 -13.43
CA LEU A 10 15.26 -2.55 -12.80
C LEU A 10 15.12 -2.75 -11.30
N ARG A 11 14.80 -3.98 -10.86
CA ARG A 11 14.77 -4.34 -9.44
C ARG A 11 16.10 -4.02 -8.77
N ASP A 12 17.22 -4.46 -9.32
CA ASP A 12 18.54 -4.26 -8.71
C ASP A 12 18.87 -2.77 -8.55
N ARG A 13 18.50 -1.93 -9.52
CA ARG A 13 18.62 -0.48 -9.39
C ARG A 13 17.67 0.11 -8.37
N ALA A 14 16.41 -0.33 -8.33
CA ALA A 14 15.45 0.09 -7.32
C ALA A 14 15.99 -0.17 -5.90
N CYS A 15 16.60 -1.34 -5.68
CA CYS A 15 17.18 -1.70 -4.40
C CYS A 15 18.48 -0.93 -4.08
N ALA A 16 19.15 -0.39 -5.09
CA ALA A 16 20.34 0.44 -4.92
C ALA A 16 20.01 1.93 -4.69
N CYS A 17 18.77 2.35 -4.96
CA CYS A 17 18.34 3.72 -4.74
C CYS A 17 18.39 4.11 -3.26
N ARG A 18 18.72 5.37 -3.00
CA ARG A 18 18.80 5.95 -1.65
C ARG A 18 18.05 7.26 -1.49
N ASP A 19 17.42 7.72 -2.56
CA ASP A 19 16.70 8.98 -2.62
C ASP A 19 15.54 8.91 -3.62
N GLU A 20 14.62 9.86 -3.50
CA GLU A 20 13.43 9.94 -4.34
C GLU A 20 13.74 10.16 -5.82
N GLY A 21 14.84 10.87 -6.14
CA GLY A 21 15.24 11.11 -7.53
C GLY A 21 15.58 9.80 -8.25
N CYS A 22 16.35 8.93 -7.60
CA CYS A 22 16.65 7.59 -8.09
C CYS A 22 15.37 6.75 -8.29
N ASN A 23 14.43 6.79 -7.34
CA ASN A 23 13.15 6.09 -7.47
C ASN A 23 12.34 6.57 -8.68
N GLN A 24 12.24 7.89 -8.89
CA GLN A 24 11.53 8.46 -10.04
C GLN A 24 12.13 8.02 -11.38
N GLU A 25 13.47 7.89 -11.45
CA GLU A 25 14.14 7.35 -12.64
C GLU A 25 13.80 5.88 -12.86
N VAL A 26 13.77 5.06 -11.81
CA VAL A 26 13.37 3.65 -11.89
C VAL A 26 11.93 3.51 -12.36
N GLU A 27 10.99 4.31 -11.83
CA GLU A 27 9.59 4.31 -12.24
C GLU A 27 9.40 4.71 -13.72
N ARG A 28 10.18 5.67 -14.21
CA ARG A 28 10.18 6.03 -15.64
C ARG A 28 10.67 4.87 -16.47
N ASP A 29 11.80 4.29 -16.12
CA ASP A 29 12.40 3.20 -16.91
C ASP A 29 11.55 1.93 -16.86
N PHE A 30 10.81 1.69 -15.77
CA PHE A 30 9.82 0.63 -15.68
C PHE A 30 8.66 0.85 -16.66
N ARG A 31 8.13 2.08 -16.78
CA ARG A 31 7.10 2.41 -17.78
C ARG A 31 7.60 2.20 -19.20
N ASP A 32 8.82 2.66 -19.49
CA ASP A 32 9.44 2.48 -20.81
C ASP A 32 9.64 0.99 -21.14
N LEU A 33 10.00 0.18 -20.15
CA LEU A 33 10.13 -1.26 -20.29
C LEU A 33 8.76 -1.93 -20.54
N ALA A 34 7.74 -1.53 -19.78
CA ALA A 34 6.38 -2.04 -19.92
C ALA A 34 5.81 -1.71 -21.31
N ASP A 35 5.99 -0.48 -21.80
CA ASP A 35 5.55 -0.06 -23.13
C ASP A 35 6.23 -0.87 -24.24
N ARG A 36 7.54 -1.11 -24.10
CA ARG A 36 8.31 -1.93 -25.05
C ARG A 36 7.80 -3.37 -25.12
N TYR A 37 7.26 -3.87 -24.02
CA TYR A 37 6.87 -5.28 -23.87
C TYR A 37 5.36 -5.50 -23.71
N ARG A 38 4.52 -4.48 -23.92
CA ARG A 38 3.06 -4.58 -23.75
C ARG A 38 2.38 -5.67 -24.59
N ASN A 39 3.01 -6.08 -25.69
CA ASN A 39 2.50 -7.10 -26.61
C ASN A 39 3.14 -8.49 -26.38
N LEU A 40 4.02 -8.64 -25.39
CA LEU A 40 4.58 -9.94 -25.06
C LEU A 40 3.54 -10.80 -24.33
N VAL A 41 3.37 -12.02 -24.83
CA VAL A 41 2.63 -13.06 -24.14
C VAL A 41 3.63 -13.88 -23.36
N PHE A 42 3.51 -13.84 -22.04
CA PHE A 42 4.30 -14.67 -21.13
C PHE A 42 3.62 -16.03 -20.97
N ASP A 43 4.43 -17.09 -20.96
CA ASP A 43 4.00 -18.41 -20.45
C ASP A 43 3.83 -18.37 -18.93
N ASP A 44 3.32 -19.45 -18.34
CA ASP A 44 2.97 -19.46 -16.91
C ASP A 44 4.22 -19.32 -16.01
N ASP A 45 5.33 -19.99 -16.35
CA ASP A 45 6.60 -19.88 -15.63
C ASP A 45 7.16 -18.45 -15.68
N GLN A 46 7.01 -17.77 -16.83
CA GLN A 46 7.42 -16.38 -16.99
C GLN A 46 6.53 -15.42 -16.20
N ARG A 47 5.22 -15.66 -16.13
CA ARG A 47 4.29 -14.83 -15.33
C ARG A 47 4.63 -14.90 -13.85
N GLU A 48 4.96 -16.09 -13.35
CA GLU A 48 5.38 -16.27 -11.96
C GLU A 48 6.67 -15.49 -11.67
N GLN A 49 7.66 -15.57 -12.58
CA GLN A 49 8.90 -14.80 -12.47
C GLN A 49 8.67 -13.29 -12.52
N VAL A 50 7.81 -12.80 -13.43
CA VAL A 50 7.44 -11.37 -13.49
C VAL A 50 6.78 -10.93 -12.19
N SER A 51 5.83 -11.71 -11.67
CA SER A 51 5.13 -11.41 -10.41
C SER A 51 6.09 -11.32 -9.21
N THR A 52 7.03 -12.27 -9.14
CA THR A 52 8.08 -12.29 -8.11
C THR A 52 8.96 -11.05 -8.20
N LEU A 53 9.48 -10.73 -9.39
CA LEU A 53 10.33 -9.57 -9.61
C LEU A 53 9.59 -8.24 -9.33
N ALA A 54 8.32 -8.14 -9.70
CA ALA A 54 7.50 -6.97 -9.41
C ALA A 54 7.30 -6.77 -7.90
N SER A 55 7.06 -7.85 -7.15
CA SER A 55 6.92 -7.80 -5.70
C SER A 55 8.22 -7.37 -5.02
N GLU A 56 9.35 -7.96 -5.40
CA GLU A 56 10.68 -7.59 -4.89
C GLU A 56 11.03 -6.12 -5.20
N MET A 57 10.73 -5.66 -6.41
CA MET A 57 10.96 -4.27 -6.80
C MET A 57 10.11 -3.31 -5.95
N THR A 58 8.86 -3.67 -5.67
CA THR A 58 7.97 -2.87 -4.81
C THR A 58 8.55 -2.74 -3.39
N VAL A 59 9.05 -3.84 -2.81
CA VAL A 59 9.74 -3.82 -1.50
C VAL A 59 10.93 -2.86 -1.54
N CYS A 60 11.74 -2.91 -2.60
CA CYS A 60 12.90 -2.03 -2.73
C CYS A 60 12.54 -0.55 -2.89
N LEU A 61 11.51 -0.21 -3.65
CA LEU A 61 11.04 1.16 -3.79
C LEU A 61 10.49 1.71 -2.47
N MET A 62 9.78 0.87 -1.69
CA MET A 62 9.30 1.22 -0.37
C MET A 62 10.43 1.47 0.63
N ASN A 63 11.55 0.74 0.55
CA ASN A 63 12.70 0.94 1.43
C ASN A 63 13.34 2.34 1.32
N VAL A 64 13.22 3.02 0.17
CA VAL A 64 13.72 4.39 0.03
C VAL A 64 12.79 5.38 0.74
N VAL A 65 11.48 5.15 0.62
CA VAL A 65 10.46 5.93 1.33
C VAL A 65 10.60 5.71 2.83
N THR A 66 10.65 4.45 3.28
CA THR A 66 10.79 4.11 4.71
C THR A 66 12.19 4.34 5.26
N GLY A 67 13.24 4.28 4.45
CA GLY A 67 14.62 4.62 4.85
C GLY A 67 14.81 6.12 5.08
N ASN A 68 14.13 6.96 4.30
CA ASN A 68 14.00 8.38 4.61
C ASN A 68 13.13 8.63 5.85
N LEU A 69 12.18 7.73 6.16
CA LEU A 69 11.42 7.77 7.40
C LEU A 69 12.24 7.26 8.61
N ALA A 70 13.15 6.30 8.45
CA ALA A 70 14.03 5.78 9.51
C ALA A 70 15.12 6.78 9.94
N ALA A 71 15.44 7.77 9.10
CA ALA A 71 16.20 8.95 9.56
C ALA A 71 15.39 9.85 10.54
N SER A 72 14.10 9.52 10.76
CA SER A 72 13.18 10.12 11.73
C SER A 72 12.74 9.06 12.77
N ASP A 73 13.69 8.25 13.25
CA ASP A 73 13.49 7.09 14.15
C ASP A 73 12.86 7.41 15.53
N ASP A 74 12.60 8.67 15.86
CA ASP A 74 11.92 9.06 17.12
C ASP A 74 10.39 9.21 16.97
N GLU A 75 9.81 9.15 15.76
CA GLU A 75 8.38 9.46 15.52
C GLU A 75 7.56 8.35 14.84
N ILE A 76 8.12 7.14 14.63
CA ILE A 76 7.40 6.04 13.95
C ILE A 76 6.62 5.14 14.92
N ALA A 77 7.00 5.14 16.20
CA ALA A 77 6.29 4.35 17.21
C ALA A 77 4.85 4.84 17.46
N SER A 78 4.50 6.10 17.14
CA SER A 78 3.12 6.59 17.24
C SER A 78 2.32 6.53 15.92
N THR A 79 2.97 6.62 14.76
CA THR A 79 2.27 6.72 13.45
C THR A 79 1.61 5.42 12.97
N THR A 80 2.08 4.26 13.44
CA THR A 80 1.48 2.95 13.10
C THR A 80 0.07 2.75 13.66
N VAL A 81 -0.23 3.34 14.82
CA VAL A 81 -1.60 3.34 15.38
C VAL A 81 -2.42 4.45 14.75
N GLU A 82 -1.81 5.62 14.50
CA GLU A 82 -2.49 6.77 13.89
C GLU A 82 -3.06 6.47 12.50
N THR A 83 -2.40 5.63 11.70
CA THR A 83 -2.92 5.23 10.37
C THR A 83 -4.20 4.40 10.49
N CYS A 84 -4.26 3.49 11.47
CA CYS A 84 -5.47 2.73 11.75
C CYS A 84 -6.57 3.62 12.36
N ASP A 85 -6.21 4.59 13.20
CA ASP A 85 -7.15 5.58 13.73
C ASP A 85 -7.75 6.45 12.61
N ALA A 86 -6.92 6.90 11.67
CA ALA A 86 -7.36 7.62 10.47
C ALA A 86 -8.33 6.77 9.64
N TYR A 87 -8.03 5.48 9.42
CA TYR A 87 -8.93 4.54 8.75
C TYR A 87 -10.28 4.41 9.48
N VAL A 88 -10.28 4.23 10.80
CA VAL A 88 -11.50 4.16 11.62
C VAL A 88 -12.30 5.46 11.51
N ALA A 89 -11.65 6.62 11.58
CA ALA A 89 -12.27 7.93 11.43
C ALA A 89 -12.91 8.09 10.03
N SER A 90 -12.21 7.65 8.98
CA SER A 90 -12.72 7.69 7.61
C SER A 90 -13.94 6.78 7.42
N ILE A 91 -13.97 5.57 8.01
CA ILE A 91 -15.19 4.74 8.01
C ILE A 91 -16.32 5.43 8.78
N ALA A 92 -16.04 6.04 9.93
CA ALA A 92 -17.06 6.77 10.69
C ALA A 92 -17.62 7.98 9.92
N ALA A 93 -16.81 8.65 9.10
CA ALA A 93 -17.28 9.68 8.17
C ALA A 93 -18.11 9.08 7.03
N LEU A 94 -17.66 7.97 6.41
CA LEU A 94 -18.38 7.29 5.34
C LEU A 94 -19.77 6.81 5.79
N VAL A 95 -19.88 6.25 6.99
CA VAL A 95 -21.14 5.80 7.59
C VAL A 95 -22.12 6.96 7.84
N ARG A 96 -21.65 8.21 7.89
CA ARG A 96 -22.49 9.41 8.01
C ARG A 96 -22.88 9.99 6.64
N CYS A 97 -22.36 9.46 5.54
CA CYS A 97 -22.70 9.94 4.21
C CYS A 97 -24.09 9.46 3.79
N ASP A 98 -24.93 10.38 3.32
CA ASP A 98 -26.31 10.09 2.90
C ASP A 98 -26.37 9.19 1.66
N ASN A 99 -25.29 9.12 0.87
CA ASN A 99 -25.23 8.31 -0.35
C ASN A 99 -24.92 6.82 -0.08
N VAL A 100 -24.64 6.44 1.17
CA VAL A 100 -24.47 5.03 1.56
C VAL A 100 -25.82 4.50 2.01
N ASP A 101 -26.27 3.37 1.49
CA ASP A 101 -27.54 2.76 1.93
C ASP A 101 -27.44 2.18 3.36
N ASP A 102 -28.59 1.87 3.96
CA ASP A 102 -28.67 1.40 5.35
C ASP A 102 -28.02 0.03 5.57
N GLU A 103 -28.09 -0.86 4.57
CA GLU A 103 -27.48 -2.19 4.65
C GLU A 103 -25.96 -2.07 4.65
N GLU A 104 -25.41 -1.26 3.75
CA GLU A 104 -23.98 -1.01 3.65
C GLU A 104 -23.46 -0.24 4.88
N ARG A 105 -24.21 0.74 5.39
CA ARG A 105 -23.90 1.40 6.68
C ARG A 105 -23.79 0.40 7.82
N ALA A 106 -24.70 -0.58 7.90
CA ALA A 106 -24.66 -1.61 8.93
C ALA A 106 -23.41 -2.50 8.80
N LYS A 107 -23.05 -2.92 7.58
CA LYS A 107 -21.82 -3.69 7.31
C LYS A 107 -20.57 -2.90 7.67
N LEU A 108 -20.49 -1.63 7.29
CA LEU A 108 -19.37 -0.76 7.62
C LEU A 108 -19.20 -0.58 9.14
N ARG A 109 -20.30 -0.39 9.89
CA ARG A 109 -20.27 -0.34 11.36
C ARG A 109 -19.77 -1.65 11.96
N ALA A 110 -20.31 -2.79 11.53
CA ALA A 110 -19.88 -4.10 12.01
C ALA A 110 -18.40 -4.38 11.70
N GLY A 111 -17.94 -4.00 10.50
CA GLY A 111 -16.54 -4.11 10.09
C GLY A 111 -15.61 -3.25 10.95
N ARG A 112 -15.99 -1.98 11.19
CA ARG A 112 -15.25 -1.07 12.08
C ARG A 112 -15.15 -1.61 13.49
N ASP A 113 -16.26 -2.09 14.05
CA ASP A 113 -16.27 -2.56 15.44
C ASP A 113 -15.43 -3.83 15.59
N ARG A 114 -15.43 -4.72 14.59
CA ARG A 114 -14.52 -5.88 14.53
C ARG A 114 -13.06 -5.45 14.46
N LEU A 115 -12.75 -4.45 13.64
CA LEU A 115 -11.40 -3.90 13.52
C LEU A 115 -10.94 -3.32 14.85
N LEU A 116 -11.74 -2.46 15.48
CA LEU A 116 -11.43 -1.87 16.79
C LEU A 116 -11.17 -2.93 17.86
N GLY A 117 -11.94 -4.02 17.84
CA GLY A 117 -11.68 -5.18 18.71
C GLY A 117 -10.30 -5.81 18.47
N GLY A 118 -9.88 -5.96 17.22
CA GLY A 118 -8.56 -6.50 16.86
C GLY A 118 -7.40 -5.52 17.07
N LEU A 119 -7.61 -4.21 16.93
CA LEU A 119 -6.58 -3.19 17.16
C LEU A 119 -6.16 -3.11 18.63
N GLY A 120 -7.07 -3.41 19.57
CA GLY A 120 -6.75 -3.46 21.00
C GLY A 120 -5.61 -4.43 21.32
N ASP A 121 -5.58 -5.57 20.63
CA ASP A 121 -4.56 -6.61 20.78
C ASP A 121 -3.21 -6.22 20.15
N LEU A 122 -3.20 -5.29 19.19
CA LEU A 122 -1.97 -4.86 18.50
C LEU A 122 -1.03 -4.06 19.40
N SER A 123 -1.55 -3.43 20.46
CA SER A 123 -0.72 -2.70 21.42
C SER A 123 0.29 -3.60 22.13
N ALA A 124 0.00 -4.90 22.25
CA ALA A 124 0.88 -5.92 22.81
C ALA A 124 1.60 -6.77 21.75
N ALA A 125 1.32 -6.53 20.46
CA ALA A 125 1.89 -7.30 19.36
C ALA A 125 3.34 -6.91 19.07
N ARG A 126 4.06 -7.82 18.39
CA ARG A 126 5.43 -7.57 17.94
C ARG A 126 5.45 -6.44 16.93
N GLU A 127 6.59 -5.76 16.83
CA GLU A 127 6.77 -4.64 15.92
C GLU A 127 6.47 -4.99 14.46
N THR A 128 6.90 -6.17 13.99
CA THR A 128 6.57 -6.65 12.64
C THR A 128 5.06 -6.83 12.42
N GLU A 129 4.34 -7.29 13.45
CA GLU A 129 2.88 -7.48 13.37
C GLU A 129 2.16 -6.12 13.36
N ARG A 130 2.66 -5.15 14.13
CA ARG A 130 2.17 -3.75 14.11
C ARG A 130 2.41 -3.08 12.77
N ALA A 131 3.60 -3.25 12.18
CA ALA A 131 3.91 -2.71 10.86
C ALA A 131 2.98 -3.30 9.78
N GLN A 132 2.80 -4.62 9.76
CA GLN A 132 1.87 -5.28 8.82
C GLN A 132 0.42 -4.79 8.98
N ALA A 133 -0.03 -4.58 10.22
CA ALA A 133 -1.35 -4.04 10.49
C ALA A 133 -1.49 -2.59 10.00
N SER A 134 -0.46 -1.76 10.22
CA SER A 134 -0.41 -0.38 9.74
C SER A 134 -0.49 -0.31 8.21
N ASP A 135 0.27 -1.15 7.50
CA ASP A 135 0.22 -1.22 6.03
C ASP A 135 -1.17 -1.63 5.53
N ALA A 136 -1.80 -2.60 6.21
CA ALA A 136 -3.16 -3.01 5.91
C ALA A 136 -4.17 -1.86 6.13
N CYS A 137 -4.04 -1.11 7.22
CA CYS A 137 -4.86 0.07 7.49
C CYS A 137 -4.66 1.15 6.43
N LEU A 138 -3.43 1.39 5.98
CA LEU A 138 -3.14 2.38 4.92
C LEU A 138 -3.80 2.00 3.59
N MET A 139 -3.66 0.74 3.17
CA MET A 139 -4.31 0.23 1.96
C MET A 139 -5.84 0.37 2.06
N ALA A 140 -6.43 -0.01 3.19
CA ALA A 140 -7.86 0.08 3.43
C ALA A 140 -8.36 1.54 3.46
N LEU A 141 -7.61 2.46 4.09
CA LEU A 141 -7.88 3.90 4.10
C LEU A 141 -7.93 4.47 2.68
N ASN A 142 -6.96 4.12 1.83
CA ASN A 142 -6.93 4.57 0.44
C ASN A 142 -8.11 4.02 -0.38
N ALA A 143 -8.50 2.77 -0.14
CA ALA A 143 -9.68 2.17 -0.76
C ALA A 143 -10.98 2.89 -0.33
N VAL A 144 -11.14 3.16 0.97
CA VAL A 144 -12.30 3.91 1.51
C VAL A 144 -12.37 5.31 0.92
N ARG A 145 -11.28 6.06 0.89
CA ARG A 145 -11.24 7.40 0.29
C ARG A 145 -11.60 7.38 -1.19
N THR A 146 -11.12 6.38 -1.93
CA THR A 146 -11.43 6.23 -3.36
C THR A 146 -12.90 5.92 -3.57
N GLY A 147 -13.47 4.97 -2.83
CA GLY A 147 -14.90 4.64 -2.89
C GLY A 147 -15.79 5.81 -2.47
N ALA A 148 -15.42 6.51 -1.39
CA ALA A 148 -16.12 7.68 -0.91
C ALA A 148 -16.20 8.80 -1.96
N ARG A 149 -15.08 9.11 -2.64
CA ARG A 149 -15.06 10.10 -3.73
C ARG A 149 -15.99 9.70 -4.88
N GLY A 150 -16.01 8.43 -5.25
CA GLY A 150 -16.93 7.91 -6.28
C GLY A 150 -18.41 8.08 -5.92
N MET A 151 -18.74 8.02 -4.63
CA MET A 151 -20.09 8.24 -4.10
C MET A 151 -20.38 9.72 -3.77
N GLY A 152 -19.44 10.64 -3.95
CA GLY A 152 -19.60 12.04 -3.55
C GLY A 152 -19.61 12.26 -2.04
N CYS A 153 -19.06 11.32 -1.26
CA CYS A 153 -18.92 11.42 0.19
C CYS A 153 -17.62 12.14 0.56
N ALA A 154 -17.70 13.13 1.43
CA ALA A 154 -16.52 13.77 2.01
C ALA A 154 -15.94 12.89 3.13
N VAL A 155 -14.79 12.29 2.86
CA VAL A 155 -14.04 11.49 3.82
C VAL A 155 -12.60 11.98 3.79
N GLU A 156 -12.19 12.62 4.88
CA GLU A 156 -10.81 13.07 5.10
C GLU A 156 -9.95 11.92 5.59
#